data_AF-A0A6H5JJJ2-F1
#
_entry.id   AF-A0A6H5JJJ2-F1
#
_cell.length_a   1.000
_cell.length_b   1.000
_cell.length_c   1.000
_cell.angle_alpha   90.00
_cell.angle_beta   90.00
_cell.angle_gamma   90.00
#
_symmetry.space_group_name_H-M   'P 1'
#
loop_
_entity.id
_entity.type
_entity.pdbx_description
1 polymer ?
#
loop_
_entity_poly.entity_id
_entity_poly.type
_entity_poly.pdbx_seq_one_letter_code
_entity_poly.pdbx_strand_id
1 'polypeptide(L)'
;MKKKGWALIWTPPNIPSFQPIELFWQHGKQYVTLNFELKRKMREVWVQIRKGWYEDKEWPGQEGGWKAANGSKLVDHAIGETNKWVKVRDGVLSGTIGNFNKPDGYDTDEVSPVGDVEEGVG
;
A
#
# COMPACT_ATOMS: atom_id res chain seq x y z
N MET A 1 -10.52 -14.09 13.92
CA MET A 1 -9.18 -13.87 13.35
C MET A 1 -8.25 -15.06 13.57
N LYS A 2 -7.84 -15.42 14.79
CA LYS A 2 -6.90 -16.55 15.03
C LYS A 2 -7.37 -17.93 14.53
N LYS A 3 -8.68 -18.23 14.57
CA LYS A 3 -9.24 -19.53 14.10
C LYS A 3 -9.03 -19.83 12.61
N LYS A 4 -8.72 -18.82 11.77
CA LYS A 4 -8.42 -19.00 10.34
C LYS A 4 -6.92 -18.88 10.01
N GLY A 5 -6.06 -18.74 11.03
CA GLY A 5 -4.63 -18.47 10.83
C GLY A 5 -4.32 -17.06 10.31
N TRP A 6 -5.30 -16.14 10.37
CA TRP A 6 -5.11 -14.78 9.89
C TRP A 6 -4.50 -13.91 10.98
N ALA A 7 -3.40 -13.23 10.65
CA ALA A 7 -2.77 -12.22 11.47
C ALA A 7 -3.16 -10.82 10.98
N LEU A 8 -3.30 -9.88 11.90
CA LEU A 8 -3.38 -8.47 11.56
C LEU A 8 -1.96 -7.98 11.31
N ILE A 9 -1.72 -7.44 10.13
CA ILE A 9 -0.47 -6.75 9.84
C ILE A 9 -0.65 -5.31 10.29
N TRP A 10 0.20 -4.85 11.20
CA TRP A 10 0.22 -3.44 11.56
C TRP A 10 0.65 -2.62 10.35
N THR A 11 -0.15 -1.62 10.01
CA THR A 11 0.15 -0.63 8.97
C THR A 11 0.02 0.76 9.57
N PRO A 12 1.04 1.63 9.49
CA PRO A 12 0.95 2.98 10.00
C PRO A 12 -0.15 3.79 9.28
N PRO A 13 -0.79 4.72 10.00
CA PRO A 13 -1.87 5.53 9.42
C PRO A 13 -1.34 6.45 8.30
N ASN A 14 -2.21 6.76 7.34
CA ASN A 14 -1.96 7.73 6.27
C ASN A 14 -0.77 7.41 5.33
N ILE A 15 -0.39 6.14 5.19
CA ILE A 15 0.64 5.71 4.22
C ILE A 15 0.05 4.69 3.22
N PRO A 16 -0.55 5.16 2.11
CA PRO A 16 -1.19 4.29 1.12
C PRO A 16 -0.24 3.29 0.45
N SER A 17 1.04 3.63 0.30
CA SER A 17 2.04 2.75 -0.33
C SER A 17 2.27 1.44 0.42
N PHE A 18 1.89 1.38 1.70
CA PHE A 18 2.02 0.17 2.53
C PHE A 18 0.78 -0.73 2.46
N GLN A 19 -0.24 -0.30 1.72
CA GLN A 19 -1.52 -0.98 1.63
C GLN A 19 -1.71 -1.51 0.20
N PRO A 20 -1.56 -2.82 -0.04
CA PRO A 20 -1.68 -3.40 -1.38
C PRO A 20 -3.00 -3.07 -2.08
N ILE A 21 -4.07 -2.89 -1.32
CA ILE A 21 -5.39 -2.52 -1.84
C ILE A 21 -5.40 -1.12 -2.47
N GLU A 22 -4.69 -0.15 -1.89
CA GLU A 22 -4.58 1.20 -2.44
C GLU A 22 -3.82 1.18 -3.77
N LEU A 23 -2.75 0.38 -3.85
CA LEU A 23 -2.00 0.18 -5.10
C LEU A 23 -2.86 -0.50 -6.19
N PHE A 24 -3.70 -1.45 -5.80
CA PHE A 24 -4.65 -2.10 -6.71
C PHE A 24 -5.68 -1.08 -7.25
N TRP A 25 -6.24 -0.24 -6.37
CA TRP A 25 -7.12 0.85 -6.78
C TRP A 25 -6.43 1.86 -7.69
N GLN A 26 -5.19 2.22 -7.38
CA GLN A 26 -4.39 3.12 -8.21
C GLN A 26 -4.20 2.57 -9.63
N HIS A 27 -3.89 1.27 -9.78
CA HIS A 27 -3.70 0.63 -11.09
C HIS A 27 -4.93 0.78 -11.99
N GLY A 28 -6.12 0.45 -11.46
CA GLY A 28 -7.36 0.62 -12.21
C GLY A 28 -7.67 2.09 -12.53
N LYS A 29 -7.50 3.00 -11.54
CA LYS A 29 -7.74 4.43 -11.73
C LYS A 29 -6.82 5.03 -12.79
N GLN A 30 -5.56 4.61 -12.84
CA GLN A 30 -4.61 5.08 -13.85
C GLN A 30 -5.09 4.78 -15.26
N TYR A 31 -5.56 3.55 -15.52
CA TYR A 31 -6.15 3.19 -16.81
C TYR A 31 -7.38 4.06 -17.15
N VAL A 32 -8.27 4.30 -16.18
CA VAL A 32 -9.47 5.16 -16.38
C VAL A 32 -9.08 6.60 -16.69
N THR A 33 -8.03 7.12 -16.08
CA THR A 33 -7.49 8.46 -16.33
C THR A 33 -6.89 8.57 -17.73
N LEU A 34 -6.11 7.58 -18.16
CA LEU A 34 -5.48 7.56 -19.49
C LEU A 34 -6.49 7.43 -20.63
N ASN A 35 -7.67 6.87 -20.36
CA ASN A 35 -8.76 6.72 -21.31
C ASN A 35 -9.94 7.64 -20.95
N PHE A 36 -9.64 8.81 -20.38
CA PHE A 36 -10.65 9.78 -19.99
C PHE A 36 -11.39 10.33 -21.22
N GLU A 37 -12.71 10.29 -21.17
CA GLU A 37 -13.59 10.94 -22.14
C GLU A 37 -14.64 11.79 -21.42
N LEU A 38 -15.06 12.89 -22.06
CA LEU A 38 -16.13 13.75 -21.58
C LEU A 38 -17.49 13.05 -21.69
N LYS A 39 -18.43 13.40 -20.80
CA LYS A 39 -19.84 12.92 -20.82
C LYS A 39 -20.02 11.40 -20.67
N ARG A 40 -19.05 10.70 -20.11
CA ARG A 40 -19.17 9.27 -19.75
C ARG A 40 -20.29 9.04 -18.72
N LYS A 41 -21.00 7.93 -18.88
CA LYS A 41 -21.97 7.41 -17.92
C LYS A 41 -21.25 6.56 -16.88
N MET A 42 -21.79 6.48 -15.67
CA MET A 42 -21.22 5.64 -14.60
C MET A 42 -21.01 4.17 -15.01
N ARG A 43 -21.93 3.61 -15.79
CA ARG A 43 -21.80 2.26 -16.39
C ARG A 43 -20.52 2.10 -17.20
N GLU A 44 -20.15 3.10 -17.98
CA GLU A 44 -18.96 3.05 -18.85
C GLU A 44 -17.69 3.10 -18.01
N VAL A 45 -17.68 3.97 -16.98
CA VAL A 45 -16.59 4.04 -16.00
C VAL A 45 -16.42 2.70 -15.27
N TRP A 46 -17.50 1.99 -14.93
CA TRP A 46 -17.43 0.65 -14.30
C TRP A 46 -16.88 -0.45 -15.21
N VAL A 47 -17.15 -0.38 -16.51
CA VAL A 47 -16.53 -1.31 -17.48
C VAL A 47 -15.03 -0.99 -17.60
N GLN A 48 -14.71 0.30 -17.68
CA GLN A 48 -13.34 0.77 -17.84
C GLN A 48 -12.45 0.50 -16.63
N ILE A 49 -12.95 0.70 -15.40
CA ILE A 49 -12.18 0.38 -14.19
C ILE A 49 -11.87 -1.12 -14.08
N ARG A 50 -12.81 -1.98 -14.50
CA ARG A 50 -12.61 -3.44 -14.53
C ARG A 50 -11.55 -3.83 -15.54
N LYS A 51 -11.56 -3.23 -16.75
CA LYS A 51 -10.46 -3.39 -17.71
C LYS A 51 -9.12 -2.94 -17.13
N GLY A 52 -9.10 -1.81 -16.42
CA GLY A 52 -7.92 -1.32 -15.73
C GLY A 52 -7.34 -2.31 -14.72
N TRP A 53 -8.18 -3.05 -13.98
CA TRP A 53 -7.71 -4.07 -13.04
C TRP A 53 -7.37 -5.41 -13.68
N TYR A 54 -8.17 -5.85 -14.65
CA TYR A 54 -8.16 -7.24 -15.11
C TYR A 54 -7.53 -7.45 -16.47
N GLU A 55 -7.05 -6.39 -17.11
CA GLU A 55 -6.42 -6.32 -18.45
C GLU A 55 -7.31 -5.72 -19.54
N ASP A 56 -6.64 -5.09 -20.51
CA ASP A 56 -7.20 -4.74 -21.80
C ASP A 56 -6.15 -4.97 -22.89
N LYS A 57 -6.21 -6.14 -23.54
CA LYS A 57 -5.21 -6.60 -24.52
C LYS A 57 -5.14 -5.73 -25.78
N GLU A 58 -6.22 -5.00 -26.06
CA GLU A 58 -6.35 -4.15 -27.24
C GLU A 58 -6.01 -2.68 -26.93
N TRP A 59 -5.60 -2.37 -25.69
CA TRP A 59 -5.29 -1.00 -25.32
C TRP A 59 -4.08 -0.47 -26.11
N PRO A 60 -4.22 0.64 -26.86
CA PRO A 60 -3.21 1.05 -27.84
C PRO A 60 -1.97 1.72 -27.22
N GLY A 61 -1.96 1.98 -25.92
CA GLY A 61 -0.88 2.74 -25.28
C GLY A 61 0.42 1.96 -25.03
N GLN A 62 0.43 0.64 -25.22
CA GLN A 62 1.65 -0.18 -25.19
C GLN A 62 1.49 -1.50 -25.95
N GLU A 63 2.61 -2.11 -26.36
CA GLU A 63 2.61 -3.42 -27.00
C GLU A 63 2.01 -4.50 -26.06
N GLY A 64 1.06 -5.27 -26.60
CA GLY A 64 0.34 -6.30 -25.85
C GLY A 64 -0.70 -5.76 -24.86
N GLY A 65 -1.07 -4.48 -24.94
CA GLY A 65 -2.18 -3.89 -24.19
C GLY A 65 -1.91 -3.64 -22.70
N TRP A 66 -2.92 -3.13 -22.00
CA TRP A 66 -2.88 -2.88 -20.57
C TRP A 66 -2.89 -4.19 -19.79
N LYS A 67 -1.93 -4.37 -18.88
CA LYS A 67 -1.79 -5.60 -18.10
C LYS A 67 -2.64 -5.56 -16.84
N ALA A 68 -3.15 -6.73 -16.44
CA ALA A 68 -3.84 -6.89 -15.17
C ALA A 68 -2.95 -6.49 -13.98
N ALA A 69 -3.59 -6.00 -12.91
CA ALA A 69 -2.92 -5.75 -11.65
C ALA A 69 -2.36 -7.07 -11.09
N ASN A 70 -1.05 -7.12 -10.84
CA ASN A 70 -0.42 -8.30 -10.26
C ASN A 70 -0.43 -8.21 -8.73
N GLY A 71 -1.43 -8.84 -8.11
CA GLY A 71 -1.63 -8.79 -6.65
C GLY A 71 -0.39 -9.17 -5.84
N SER A 72 0.34 -10.22 -6.24
CA SER A 72 1.58 -10.63 -5.55
C SER A 72 2.63 -9.53 -5.59
N LYS A 73 2.87 -8.93 -6.77
CA LYS A 73 3.82 -7.81 -6.89
C LYS A 73 3.41 -6.57 -6.10
N LEU A 74 2.11 -6.30 -5.97
CA LEU A 74 1.61 -5.20 -5.15
C LEU A 74 1.86 -5.45 -3.66
N VAL A 75 1.69 -6.70 -3.21
CA VAL A 75 2.04 -7.11 -1.84
C VAL A 75 3.54 -6.99 -1.60
N ASP A 76 4.37 -7.51 -2.51
CA ASP A 76 5.83 -7.42 -2.42
C ASP A 76 6.30 -5.96 -2.39
N HIS A 77 5.69 -5.10 -3.21
CA HIS A 77 5.97 -3.66 -3.22
C HIS A 77 5.64 -3.02 -1.88
N ALA A 78 4.44 -3.25 -1.35
CA ALA A 78 4.02 -2.69 -0.06
C ALA A 78 4.95 -3.13 1.08
N ILE A 79 5.33 -4.42 1.11
CA ILE A 79 6.28 -4.95 2.08
C ILE A 79 7.64 -4.26 1.94
N GLY A 80 8.13 -4.13 0.71
CA GLY A 80 9.38 -3.44 0.43
C GLY A 80 9.39 -1.99 0.91
N GLU A 81 8.32 -1.24 0.64
CA GLU A 81 8.19 0.16 1.07
C GLU A 81 8.09 0.28 2.59
N THR A 82 7.35 -0.59 3.27
CA THR A 82 7.29 -0.58 4.74
C THR A 82 8.66 -0.90 5.35
N ASN A 83 9.34 -1.94 4.87
CA ASN A 83 10.66 -2.32 5.39
C ASN A 83 11.69 -1.19 5.20
N LYS A 84 11.65 -0.49 4.05
CA LYS A 84 12.50 0.70 3.82
C LYS A 84 12.17 1.81 4.82
N TRP A 85 10.89 2.07 5.07
CA TRP A 85 10.46 3.10 6.00
C TRP A 85 10.90 2.80 7.44
N VAL A 86 10.68 1.56 7.91
CA VAL A 86 11.10 1.10 9.24
C VAL A 86 12.61 1.29 9.40
N LYS A 87 13.41 0.88 8.41
CA LYS A 87 14.87 1.01 8.45
C LYS A 87 15.36 2.47 8.57
N VAL A 88 14.63 3.42 7.98
CA VAL A 88 15.12 4.80 7.80
C VAL A 88 14.50 5.79 8.78
N ARG A 89 13.26 5.55 9.23
CA ARG A 89 12.46 6.57 9.91
C ARG A 89 11.95 6.17 11.28
N ASP A 90 12.03 4.90 11.65
CA ASP A 90 11.56 4.44 12.94
C ASP A 90 12.75 4.13 13.85
N GLY A 91 12.89 4.90 14.93
CA GLY A 91 13.89 4.64 15.97
C GLY A 91 13.47 3.56 16.96
N VAL A 92 12.20 3.13 16.90
CA VAL A 92 11.58 2.21 17.86
C VAL A 92 11.33 0.85 17.22
N LEU A 93 10.76 0.81 16.01
CA LEU A 93 10.54 -0.44 15.30
C LEU A 93 11.80 -0.88 14.55
N SER A 94 12.16 -2.15 14.69
CA SER A 94 13.22 -2.79 13.91
C SER A 94 12.79 -4.17 13.40
N GLY A 95 13.56 -4.74 12.47
CA GLY A 95 13.22 -6.00 11.81
C GLY A 95 12.50 -5.80 10.48
N THR A 96 11.62 -6.72 10.12
CA THR A 96 10.89 -6.71 8.84
C THR A 96 9.44 -7.14 9.02
N ILE A 97 8.55 -6.78 8.08
CA ILE A 97 7.17 -7.28 8.10
C ILE A 97 7.15 -8.81 8.24
N GLY A 98 6.36 -9.30 9.19
CA GLY A 98 6.25 -10.71 9.54
C GLY A 98 7.24 -11.18 10.61
N ASN A 99 8.29 -10.38 10.90
CA ASN A 99 9.28 -10.64 11.93
C ASN A 99 9.80 -9.31 12.52
N PHE A 100 8.87 -8.51 13.06
CA PHE A 100 9.22 -7.28 13.78
C PHE A 100 9.81 -7.63 15.14
N ASN A 101 10.88 -6.94 15.50
CA ASN A 101 11.42 -7.02 16.85
C ASN A 101 10.56 -6.12 17.75
N LYS A 102 10.13 -6.67 18.89
CA LYS A 102 9.50 -5.85 19.92
C LYS A 102 10.55 -4.90 20.51
N PRO A 103 10.25 -3.61 20.66
CA PRO A 103 11.10 -2.71 21.44
C PRO A 103 11.04 -3.09 22.92
N ASP A 104 12.09 -2.71 23.67
CA ASP A 104 12.10 -2.86 25.13
C ASP A 104 10.93 -2.09 25.75
N GLY A 105 10.25 -2.69 26.73
CA GLY A 105 9.06 -2.11 27.38
C GLY A 105 7.75 -2.21 26.58
N TYR A 106 7.74 -2.82 25.39
CA TYR A 106 6.52 -3.01 24.58
C TYR A 106 5.43 -3.78 25.33
N ASP A 107 5.81 -4.82 26.07
CA ASP A 107 4.85 -5.67 26.78
C ASP A 107 4.34 -5.02 28.08
N THR A 108 4.95 -3.92 28.53
CA THR A 108 4.58 -3.19 29.76
C THR A 108 3.88 -1.86 29.48
N ASP A 109 3.68 -1.47 28.22
CA ASP A 109 3.16 -0.15 27.79
C ASP A 109 3.96 1.03 28.38
N GLU A 110 5.22 0.81 28.78
CA GLU A 110 6.12 1.84 29.35
C GLU A 110 6.82 2.70 28.28
N VAL A 111 6.49 2.47 27.00
CA VAL A 111 7.04 3.25 25.89
C VAL A 111 6.32 4.60 25.84
N SER A 112 7.04 5.68 26.18
CA SER A 112 6.50 7.05 26.11
C SER A 112 5.95 7.33 24.70
N PRO A 113 4.68 7.76 24.54
CA PRO A 113 4.04 7.98 23.24
C PRO A 113 4.61 9.17 22.46
N VAL A 114 5.58 9.88 23.05
CA VAL A 114 6.26 11.02 22.47
C VAL A 114 7.74 10.71 22.60
N GLY A 115 8.40 10.38 21.48
CA GLY A 115 9.85 10.43 21.44
C GLY A 115 10.27 11.82 21.89
N ASP A 116 11.32 11.91 22.71
CA ASP A 116 11.87 13.17 23.17
C ASP A 116 12.04 14.10 21.96
N VAL A 117 11.15 15.07 21.82
CA VAL A 117 11.36 16.18 20.90
C VAL A 117 12.49 16.93 21.57
N GLU A 118 13.71 16.87 21.03
CA GLU A 118 14.73 17.83 21.41
C GLU A 118 14.11 19.22 21.18
N GLU A 119 13.75 19.88 22.29
CA GLU A 119 13.52 21.31 22.29
C GLU A 119 14.85 21.96 21.90
N GLY A 120 15.02 22.14 20.59
CA GLY A 120 16.03 23.03 20.03
C GLY A 120 15.77 24.43 20.56
N VAL A 121 16.53 24.78 21.59
CA VAL A 121 16.61 26.07 22.25
C VAL A 121 17.07 27.14 21.26
N GLY A 122 16.34 28.26 21.19
CA GLY A 122 16.88 29.61 20.98
C GLY A 122 17.14 30.06 19.54
#